data_AF-E2CJW1-F1
#
_entry.id   AF-E2CJW1-F1
#
_cell.length_a   1.000
_cell.length_b   1.000
_cell.length_c   1.000
_cell.angle_alpha   90.00
_cell.angle_beta   90.00
_cell.angle_gamma   90.00
#
_symmetry.space_group_name_H-M   'P 1'
#
loop_
_entity.id
_entity.type
_entity.pdbx_description
1 polymer ?
#
loop_
_entity_poly.entity_id
_entity_poly.type
_entity_poly.pdbx_seq_one_letter_code
_entity_poly.pdbx_strand_id
1 'polypeptide(L)' 'MTEKQFPILGAKGKIKSVPWRLVEPHREQAMQNHRQSLEQLASRGGLCWVELFAVMQDWTWHEFEQFTKTR' A
#
# COMPACT_ATOMS: atom_id res chain seq x y z
N MET A 1 -10.79 11.68 -18.37
CA MET A 1 -11.03 10.51 -17.52
C MET A 1 -10.46 10.81 -16.14
N THR A 2 -11.20 10.53 -15.07
CA THR A 2 -10.70 10.72 -13.69
C THR A 2 -9.62 9.69 -13.39
N GLU A 3 -8.52 10.11 -12.77
CA GLU A 3 -7.40 9.22 -12.41
C GLU A 3 -7.86 8.10 -11.45
N LYS A 4 -7.53 6.84 -11.76
CA LYS A 4 -7.83 5.68 -10.91
C LYS A 4 -7.20 5.88 -9.52
N GLN A 5 -7.94 5.53 -8.46
CA GLN A 5 -7.51 5.72 -7.08
C GLN A 5 -7.33 4.37 -6.39
N PHE A 6 -6.32 4.26 -5.53
CA PHE A 6 -6.09 3.14 -4.62
C PHE A 6 -6.60 3.51 -3.22
N PRO A 7 -7.54 2.75 -2.63
CA PRO A 7 -8.12 3.08 -1.33
C PRO A 7 -7.12 2.97 -0.18
N ILE A 8 -7.30 3.77 0.87
CA ILE A 8 -6.56 3.63 2.12
C ILE A 8 -7.45 3.04 3.20
N LEU A 9 -7.09 1.85 3.65
CA LEU A 9 -7.82 1.10 4.66
C LEU A 9 -7.74 1.82 6.01
N GLY A 10 -8.89 2.04 6.65
CA GLY A 10 -8.96 2.67 7.97
C GLY A 10 -8.54 4.15 8.02
N ALA A 11 -8.43 4.83 6.87
CA ALA A 11 -8.04 6.23 6.83
C ALA A 11 -8.96 7.11 7.70
N LYS A 12 -8.38 7.85 8.65
CA LYS A 12 -9.03 8.90 9.43
C LYS A 12 -8.60 10.25 8.84
N GLY A 13 -9.54 11.12 8.47
CA GLY A 13 -9.26 12.40 7.79
C GLY A 13 -9.79 12.50 6.36
N LYS A 14 -9.45 13.58 5.65
CA LYS A 14 -9.99 13.92 4.31
C LYS A 14 -9.41 13.06 3.18
N ILE A 15 -8.17 12.59 3.34
CA ILE A 15 -7.50 11.77 2.33
C ILE A 15 -7.88 10.30 2.60
N LYS A 16 -8.61 9.71 1.65
CA LYS A 16 -9.13 8.32 1.73
C LYS A 16 -8.55 7.39 0.66
N SER A 17 -7.75 7.93 -0.25
CA SER A 17 -7.14 7.22 -1.36
C SER A 17 -5.90 7.95 -1.83
N VAL A 18 -5.05 7.23 -2.57
CA VAL A 18 -3.93 7.80 -3.33
C VAL A 18 -4.10 7.50 -4.82
N PRO A 19 -3.50 8.29 -5.71
CA PRO A 19 -3.45 7.94 -7.14
C PRO A 19 -2.89 6.54 -7.37
N TRP A 20 -3.58 5.75 -8.20
CA TRP A 20 -3.19 4.37 -8.50
C TRP A 20 -1.78 4.28 -9.10
N ARG A 21 -1.38 5.29 -9.88
CA ARG A 21 -0.03 5.39 -10.46
C ARG A 21 1.11 5.40 -9.43
N LEU A 22 0.82 5.73 -8.17
CA LEU A 22 1.81 5.69 -7.09
C LEU A 22 2.03 4.28 -6.54
N VAL A 23 1.06 3.37 -6.75
CA VAL A 23 1.10 2.01 -6.20
C VAL A 23 1.40 0.98 -7.29
N GLU A 24 1.01 1.26 -8.54
CA GLU A 24 1.21 0.36 -9.69
C GLU A 24 2.67 -0.13 -9.87
N PRO A 25 3.71 0.72 -9.73
CA PRO A 25 5.09 0.24 -9.85
C PRO A 25 5.49 -0.81 -8.81
N HIS A 26 4.78 -0.88 -7.68
CA HIS A 26 5.09 -1.73 -6.53
C HIS A 26 4.18 -2.97 -6.45
N ARG A 27 3.57 -3.37 -7.57
CA ARG A 27 2.66 -4.51 -7.67
C ARG A 27 3.31 -5.81 -7.18
N GLU A 28 4.57 -6.04 -7.49
CA GLU A 28 5.32 -7.22 -7.06
C GLU A 28 5.49 -7.24 -5.55
N GLN A 29 5.84 -6.10 -4.93
CA GLN A 29 5.95 -5.99 -3.48
C GLN A 29 4.61 -6.24 -2.78
N ALA A 30 3.51 -5.69 -3.32
CA ALA A 30 2.17 -5.94 -2.78
C ALA A 30 1.82 -7.44 -2.81
N MET A 31 2.15 -8.14 -3.91
CA MET A 31 1.99 -9.58 -4.03
C MET A 31 2.86 -10.35 -3.02
N GLN A 32 4.11 -9.93 -2.82
CA GLN A 32 5.02 -10.56 -1.87
C GLN A 32 4.54 -10.40 -0.42
N ASN A 33 4.13 -9.19 -0.04
CA ASN A 33 3.74 -8.86 1.34
C ASN A 33 2.37 -9.41 1.73
N HIS A 34 1.42 -9.43 0.78
CA HIS A 34 0.02 -9.75 1.08
C HIS A 34 -0.53 -10.97 0.36
N ARG A 35 0.23 -11.58 -0.57
CA ARG A 35 -0.24 -12.68 -1.45
C ARG A 35 -1.50 -12.30 -2.24
N GLN A 36 -1.63 -11.02 -2.59
CA GLN A 36 -2.79 -10.46 -3.27
C GLN A 36 -2.34 -9.41 -4.29
N SER A 37 -3.07 -9.31 -5.40
CA SER A 37 -2.87 -8.24 -6.38
C SER A 37 -3.38 -6.90 -5.86
N LEU A 38 -2.96 -5.79 -6.49
CA LEU A 38 -3.47 -4.45 -6.16
C LEU A 38 -4.99 -4.36 -6.28
N GLU A 39 -5.59 -5.05 -7.24
CA GLU A 39 -7.04 -5.10 -7.42
C GLU A 39 -7.75 -5.84 -6.27
N GLN A 40 -7.18 -6.97 -5.82
CA GLN A 40 -7.72 -7.73 -4.69
C GLN A 40 -7.56 -6.95 -3.37
N LEU A 41 -6.47 -6.22 -3.21
CA LEU A 41 -6.28 -5.32 -2.07
C LEU A 41 -7.29 -4.17 -2.12
N ALA A 42 -7.42 -3.50 -3.26
CA ALA A 42 -8.35 -2.39 -3.44
C ALA A 42 -9.82 -2.82 -3.20
N SER A 43 -10.21 -4.02 -3.63
CA SER A 43 -11.59 -4.52 -3.44
C SER A 43 -11.97 -4.74 -1.97
N ARG A 44 -10.99 -4.99 -1.09
CA ARG A 44 -11.20 -5.10 0.37
C ARG A 44 -10.93 -3.81 1.15
N GLY A 45 -10.83 -2.67 0.46
CA GLY A 45 -10.60 -1.37 1.09
C GLY A 45 -9.14 -0.90 1.09
N GLY A 46 -8.25 -1.59 0.36
CA GLY A 46 -6.87 -1.18 0.11
C GLY A 46 -5.91 -1.58 1.22
N LEU A 47 -4.93 -0.72 1.46
CA LEU A 47 -3.88 -0.88 2.47
C LEU A 47 -3.98 0.24 3.49
N CYS A 48 -3.66 -0.01 4.75
CA CYS A 48 -3.49 1.08 5.70
C CYS A 48 -2.22 1.89 5.37
N TRP A 49 -2.05 3.05 5.98
CA TRP A 49 -0.91 3.93 5.69
C TRP A 49 0.45 3.26 5.88
N VAL A 50 0.57 2.39 6.89
CA VAL A 50 1.82 1.68 7.19
C VAL A 50 2.12 0.63 6.12
N GLU A 51 1.13 -0.18 5.74
CA GLU A 51 1.28 -1.19 4.69
C GLU A 51 1.55 -0.55 3.33
N LEU A 52 0.85 0.55 3.01
CA LEU A 52 1.11 1.31 1.79
C LEU A 52 2.54 1.83 1.75
N PHE A 53 3.04 2.39 2.86
CA PHE A 53 4.41 2.88 2.93
C PHE A 53 5.42 1.75 2.70
N ALA A 54 5.25 0.59 3.33
CA ALA A 54 6.13 -0.56 3.12
C ALA A 54 6.12 -1.03 1.65
N VAL A 55 4.94 -1.11 1.03
CA VAL A 55 4.81 -1.46 -0.40
C VAL A 55 5.50 -0.42 -1.30
N MET A 56 5.29 0.88 -1.06
CA MET A 56 5.88 1.95 -1.88
C MET A 56 7.41 2.10 -1.72
N GLN A 57 8.00 1.47 -0.72
CA GLN A 57 9.47 1.41 -0.56
C GLN A 57 10.07 0.10 -1.08
N ASP A 58 9.24 -0.78 -1.66
CA ASP A 58 9.62 -2.14 -2.03
C ASP A 58 10.23 -2.91 -0.84
N TRP A 59 9.66 -2.72 0.35
CA TRP A 59 10.10 -3.38 1.58
C TRP A 59 9.23 -4.59 1.91
N THR A 60 9.92 -5.67 2.25
CA THR A 60 9.35 -6.79 2.97
C THR A 60 8.95 -6.39 4.39
N TRP A 61 8.11 -7.20 5.04
CA TRP A 61 7.82 -7.02 6.46
C TRP A 61 9.06 -7.06 7.34
N HIS A 62 10.05 -7.88 6.95
CA HIS A 62 11.31 -7.97 7.66
C HIS A 62 12.11 -6.66 7.63
N GLU A 63 12.22 -6.02 6.46
CA GLU A 63 12.91 -4.73 6.30
C GLU A 63 12.16 -3.61 7.03
N PHE A 64 10.82 -3.61 6.95
CA PHE A 64 10.00 -2.65 7.66
C PHE A 64 10.16 -2.76 9.19
N GLU A 65 10.23 -3.98 9.73
CA GLU A 65 10.51 -4.21 11.15
C GLU A 65 11.90 -3.71 11.56
N GLN A 66 12.92 -3.91 10.72
CA GLN A 66 14.27 -3.39 11.02
C GLN A 66 14.30 -1.86 11.04
N PHE A 67 13.62 -1.22 10.09
CA PHE A 67 13.51 0.24 10.01
C PHE A 67 12.80 0.84 11.23
N THR A 68 11.74 0.20 11.71
CA THR A 68 10.97 0.71 12.86
C THR A 68 11.66 0.47 14.21
N LYS A 69 12.56 -0.52 14.30
CA LYS A 69 13.37 -0.78 15.52
C LYS A 69 14.56 0.17 15.69
N THR A 70 14.97 0.85 14.63
CA THR A 70 16.16 1.72 14.61
C THR A 70 15.82 3.22 14.73
N ARG A 71 14.56 3.55 15.02
CA ARG A 71 14.03 4.90 15.23
C ARG A 71 13.34 5.01 16.57
#